data_AF-A0A7M3BKB1-F1
#
_entry.id   AF-A0A7M3BKB1-F1
#
_cell.length_a   1.000
_cell.length_b   1.000
_cell.length_c   1.000
_cell.angle_alpha   90.00
_cell.angle_beta   90.00
_cell.angle_gamma   90.00
#
_symmetry.space_group_name_H-M   'P 1'
#
loop_
_entity.id
_entity.type
_entity.pdbx_description
1 polymer ?
#
loop_
_entity_poly.entity_id
_entity_poly.type
_entity_poly.pdbx_seq_one_letter_code
_entity_poly.pdbx_strand_id
1 'polypeptide(L)'
;MKALTIWQPWATLIMAGVKPYEFRGWPAPVAIRGQRIAIHAGARPVKKAEIADLIIRLRSAEAWSTALKPEALAMLERWHSNPHALPLAS
;
A
#
# COMPACT_ATOMS: atom_id res chain seq x y z
N MET A 1 17.10 12.73 5.10
CA MET A 1 16.55 11.38 5.33
C MET A 1 16.36 10.70 3.98
N LYS A 2 16.72 9.42 3.82
CA LYS A 2 16.46 8.69 2.56
C LYS A 2 14.98 8.35 2.47
N ALA A 3 14.41 8.37 1.28
CA ALA A 3 12.99 8.10 1.04
C ALA A 3 12.79 7.05 -0.05
N LEU A 4 11.67 6.32 0.04
CA LEU A 4 11.20 5.42 -1.02
C LEU A 4 9.85 5.91 -1.53
N THR A 5 9.79 6.21 -2.83
CA THR A 5 8.53 6.57 -3.50
C THR A 5 7.69 5.33 -3.71
N ILE A 6 6.47 5.34 -3.17
CA ILE A 6 5.48 4.26 -3.24
C ILE A 6 4.18 4.87 -3.78
N TRP A 7 3.53 4.19 -4.72
CA TRP A 7 2.23 4.63 -5.20
C TRP A 7 1.14 4.36 -4.17
N GLN A 8 0.16 5.24 -4.10
CA GLN A 8 -1.06 4.94 -3.36
C GLN A 8 -1.81 3.75 -4.02
N PRO A 9 -2.59 2.96 -3.25
CA PRO A 9 -2.85 3.08 -1.80
C PRO A 9 -1.74 2.47 -0.92
N TRP A 10 -0.72 1.86 -1.53
CA TRP A 10 0.28 1.05 -0.86
C TRP A 10 1.10 1.85 0.16
N ALA A 11 1.40 3.12 -0.13
CA ALA A 11 2.12 4.00 0.78
C ALA A 11 1.39 4.11 2.13
N THR A 12 0.07 4.36 2.09
CA THR A 12 -0.76 4.47 3.30
C THR A 12 -0.86 3.12 4.03
N LEU A 13 -0.98 2.01 3.30
CA LEU A 13 -1.07 0.67 3.88
C LEU A 13 0.23 0.24 4.58
N ILE A 14 1.40 0.63 4.05
CA ILE A 14 2.70 0.42 4.70
C ILE A 14 2.78 1.24 5.98
N MET A 15 2.44 2.54 5.91
CA MET A 15 2.49 3.44 7.07
C MET A 15 1.52 3.03 8.18
N ALA A 16 0.36 2.45 7.82
CA ALA A 16 -0.59 1.88 8.77
C ALA A 16 -0.16 0.52 9.35
N GLY A 17 0.96 -0.06 8.89
CA GLY A 17 1.48 -1.35 9.40
C GLY A 17 0.70 -2.58 8.94
N VAL A 18 -0.19 -2.43 7.96
CA VAL A 18 -1.02 -3.50 7.40
C VAL A 18 -0.43 -4.12 6.13
N LYS A 19 0.61 -3.50 5.56
CA LYS A 19 1.45 -4.09 4.50
C LYS A 19 2.90 -4.25 4.96
N PRO A 20 3.29 -5.41 5.50
CA PRO A 20 4.65 -5.63 6.02
C PRO A 20 5.72 -5.80 4.93
N TYR A 21 5.34 -6.16 3.71
CA TYR A 21 6.28 -6.44 2.61
C TYR A 21 6.01 -5.54 1.39
N GLU A 22 7.06 -4.90 0.89
CA GLU A 22 7.06 -4.13 -0.36
C GLU A 22 7.82 -4.92 -1.44
N PHE A 23 7.20 -5.12 -2.60
CA PHE A 23 7.78 -5.90 -3.71
C PHE A 23 8.23 -5.00 -4.84
N ARG A 24 9.41 -5.29 -5.39
CA ARG A 24 10.00 -4.58 -6.53
C ARG A 24 10.62 -5.60 -7.49
N GLY A 25 10.68 -5.26 -8.77
CA GLY A 25 11.38 -6.08 -9.77
C GLY A 25 12.91 -6.07 -9.65
N TRP A 26 13.45 -5.35 -8.66
CA TRP A 26 14.88 -5.22 -8.39
C TRP A 26 15.13 -5.29 -6.88
N PRO A 27 16.34 -5.72 -6.45
CA PRO A 27 16.67 -5.81 -5.04
C PRO A 27 16.69 -4.44 -4.37
N ALA A 28 16.34 -4.41 -3.07
CA ALA A 28 16.46 -3.21 -2.26
C ALA A 28 17.93 -2.70 -2.26
N PRO A 29 18.19 -1.42 -2.55
CA PRO A 29 19.55 -0.87 -2.56
C PRO A 29 20.28 -1.15 -1.25
N VAL A 30 21.53 -1.60 -1.32
CA VAL A 30 22.35 -1.93 -0.13
C VAL A 30 22.42 -0.74 0.83
N ALA A 31 22.53 0.47 0.27
CA ALA A 31 22.62 1.71 1.01
C ALA A 31 21.38 2.08 1.86
N ILE A 32 20.25 1.37 1.77
CA ILE A 32 19.04 1.64 2.60
C ILE A 32 18.67 0.47 3.52
N ARG A 33 19.32 -0.69 3.41
CA ARG A 33 19.00 -1.85 4.24
C ARG A 33 19.35 -1.56 5.70
N GLY A 34 18.46 -1.96 6.62
CA GLY A 34 18.61 -1.72 8.06
C GLY A 34 18.48 -0.26 8.51
N GLN A 35 18.16 0.67 7.60
CA GLN A 35 18.00 2.09 7.93
C GLN A 35 16.52 2.46 8.02
N ARG A 36 16.21 3.41 8.90
CA ARG A 36 14.91 4.10 8.87
C ARG A 36 14.87 5.02 7.67
N ILE A 37 13.88 4.83 6.82
CA ILE A 37 13.62 5.64 5.62
C ILE A 37 12.23 6.26 5.70
N ALA A 38 12.03 7.35 4.98
CA ALA A 38 10.71 7.93 4.75
C ALA A 38 9.98 7.17 3.63
N ILE A 39 8.66 7.12 3.70
CA ILE A 39 7.80 6.71 2.58
C ILE A 39 7.23 7.98 1.95
N HIS A 40 7.51 8.19 0.67
CA HIS A 40 6.92 9.28 -0.12
C HIS A 40 5.76 8.69 -0.94
N ALA A 41 4.56 9.24 -0.75
CA ALA A 41 3.38 8.81 -1.48
C ALA A 41 3.38 9.49 -2.87
N GLY A 42 3.63 8.72 -3.93
CA GLY A 42 3.64 9.25 -5.30
C GLY A 42 2.24 9.68 -5.77
N ALA A 43 2.18 10.72 -6.60
CA ALA A 43 0.95 11.38 -7.08
C ALA A 43 0.14 10.61 -8.15
N ARG A 44 0.31 9.29 -8.25
CA ARG A 44 -0.47 8.48 -9.19
C ARG A 44 -1.92 8.35 -8.70
N PRO A 45 -2.93 8.67 -9.52
CA PRO A 45 -4.32 8.42 -9.17
C PRO A 45 -4.58 6.93 -8.94
N VAL A 46 -5.18 6.60 -7.80
CA VAL A 46 -5.60 5.23 -7.49
C VAL A 46 -6.89 4.93 -8.23
N LYS A 47 -6.94 3.82 -8.95
CA LYS A 47 -8.16 3.40 -9.64
C LYS A 47 -9.07 2.66 -8.66
N LYS A 48 -10.37 2.99 -8.67
CA LYS A 48 -11.38 2.30 -7.84
C LYS A 48 -11.37 0.77 -8.04
N ALA A 49 -11.14 0.32 -9.28
CA ALA A 49 -11.03 -1.10 -9.62
C ALA A 49 -9.83 -1.79 -8.92
N GLU A 50 -8.71 -1.09 -8.71
CA GLU A 50 -7.55 -1.65 -7.99
C GLU A 50 -7.88 -1.88 -6.52
N ILE A 51 -8.65 -0.97 -5.89
CA ILE A 51 -9.14 -1.18 -4.52
C ILE A 51 -10.15 -2.33 -4.46
N ALA A 52 -11.05 -2.44 -5.43
CA ALA A 52 -12.02 -3.52 -5.48
C ALA A 52 -11.33 -4.90 -5.61
N ASP A 53 -10.32 -5.02 -6.48
CA ASP A 53 -9.50 -6.24 -6.61
C ASP A 53 -8.86 -6.64 -5.27
N LEU A 54 -8.27 -5.66 -4.57
CA LEU A 54 -7.68 -5.89 -3.26
C LEU A 54 -8.68 -6.40 -2.23
N ILE A 55 -9.90 -5.83 -2.19
CA ILE A 55 -10.97 -6.28 -1.28
C ILE A 55 -11.38 -7.72 -1.63
N ILE A 56 -11.59 -8.02 -2.91
CA ILE A 56 -12.01 -9.35 -3.37
C ILE A 56 -10.96 -10.39 -2.98
N ARG A 57 -9.68 -10.12 -3.28
CA ARG A 57 -8.58 -11.04 -2.98
C ARG A 57 -8.36 -11.20 -1.48
N LEU A 58 -8.42 -10.11 -0.71
CA LEU A 58 -8.24 -10.19 0.74
C LEU A 58 -9.38 -10.96 1.46
N ARG A 59 -10.56 -11.04 0.84
CA ARG A 59 -11.69 -11.84 1.32
C ARG A 59 -11.70 -13.28 0.81
N SER A 60 -10.84 -13.63 -0.15
CA SER A 60 -10.82 -14.95 -0.76
C SER A 60 -9.73 -15.85 -0.15
N ALA A 61 -9.67 -17.11 -0.61
CA ALA A 61 -8.58 -18.02 -0.29
C ALA A 61 -7.21 -17.54 -0.82
N GLU A 62 -7.19 -16.50 -1.67
CA GLU A 62 -5.98 -15.91 -2.26
C GLU A 62 -5.49 -14.66 -1.52
N ALA A 63 -5.95 -14.41 -0.29
CA ALA A 63 -5.57 -13.25 0.51
C ALA A 63 -4.05 -13.03 0.59
N TRP A 64 -3.28 -14.12 0.65
CA TRP A 64 -1.81 -14.14 0.67
C TRP A 64 -1.19 -13.36 -0.49
N SER A 65 -1.86 -13.30 -1.63
CA SER A 65 -1.36 -12.68 -2.86
C SER A 65 -1.35 -11.13 -2.80
N THR A 66 -2.00 -10.54 -1.80
CA THR A 66 -2.01 -9.08 -1.56
C THR A 66 -0.86 -8.61 -0.67
N ALA A 67 -0.30 -9.53 0.13
CA ALA A 67 0.58 -9.24 1.27
C ALA A 67 0.01 -8.18 2.24
N LEU A 68 -1.32 -8.11 2.36
CA LEU A 68 -2.01 -7.29 3.34
C LEU A 68 -2.44 -8.16 4.51
N LYS A 69 -2.42 -7.56 5.70
CA LYS A 69 -3.09 -8.14 6.87
C LYS A 69 -4.61 -7.91 6.78
N PRO A 70 -5.46 -8.75 7.41
CA PRO A 70 -6.91 -8.60 7.36
C PRO A 70 -7.43 -7.22 7.80
N GLU A 71 -6.73 -6.53 8.69
CA GLU A 71 -7.09 -5.20 9.19
C GLU A 71 -7.10 -4.12 8.08
N ALA A 72 -6.43 -4.36 6.95
CA ALA A 72 -6.46 -3.47 5.80
C ALA A 72 -7.87 -3.33 5.19
N LEU A 73 -8.74 -4.32 5.40
CA LEU A 73 -10.07 -4.40 4.78
C LEU A 73 -10.93 -3.17 5.07
N ALA A 74 -10.96 -2.72 6.33
CA ALA A 74 -11.74 -1.55 6.74
C ALA A 74 -11.27 -0.26 6.03
N MET A 75 -9.96 -0.12 5.81
CA MET A 75 -9.39 1.03 5.08
C MET A 75 -9.77 0.96 3.60
N LEU A 76 -9.62 -0.22 2.98
CA LEU A 76 -9.93 -0.44 1.57
C LEU A 76 -11.41 -0.19 1.27
N GLU A 77 -12.32 -0.67 2.13
CA GLU A 77 -13.77 -0.46 1.96
C GLU A 77 -14.16 1.01 2.11
N ARG A 78 -13.53 1.71 3.05
CA ARG A 78 -13.68 3.15 3.21
C ARG A 78 -13.23 3.90 1.95
N TRP A 79 -12.10 3.53 1.36
CA TRP A 79 -11.60 4.19 0.14
C TRP A 79 -12.38 3.79 -1.11
N HIS A 80 -12.92 2.58 -1.16
CA HIS A 80 -13.78 2.14 -2.26
C HIS A 80 -15.12 2.89 -2.28
N SER A 81 -15.72 3.12 -1.10
CA SER A 81 -16.96 3.88 -0.94
C SER A 81 -16.75 5.39 -1.05
N ASN A 82 -15.65 5.91 -0.51
CA ASN A 82 -15.26 7.31 -0.58
C ASN A 82 -13.79 7.45 -1.00
N PRO A 83 -13.49 7.62 -2.30
CA PRO A 83 -12.12 7.77 -2.79
C PRO A 83 -11.37 8.97 -2.19
N HIS A 84 -12.07 10.02 -1.78
CA HIS A 84 -11.47 11.20 -1.14
C HIS A 84 -10.99 10.94 0.30
N ALA A 85 -11.37 9.81 0.91
CA ALA A 85 -10.89 9.42 2.23
C ALA A 85 -9.47 8.81 2.20
N LEU A 86 -8.93 8.52 1.01
CA LEU A 86 -7.54 8.14 0.85
C LEU A 86 -6.65 9.39 0.98
N PRO A 87 -5.60 9.38 1.82
CA PRO A 87 -4.70 10.52 1.95
C PRO A 87 -4.08 10.91 0.61
N LEU A 88 -4.05 12.23 0.36
CA LEU A 88 -3.39 12.80 -0.81
C LEU A 88 -1.90 12.46 -0.80
N ALA A 89 -1.31 12.45 -2.00
CA ALA A 89 0.14 12.34 -2.15
C ALA A 89 0.83 13.52 -1.46
N SER A 90 1.96 13.26 -0.80
CA SER A 90 2.75 14.24 -0.02
C SER A 90 4.20 14.20 -0.46
#